data_AF-R7VRX5-F1
#
_entry.id   AF-R7VRX5-F1
#
_cell.length_a   1.000
_cell.length_b   1.000
_cell.length_c   1.000
_cell.angle_alpha   90.00
_cell.angle_beta   90.00
_cell.angle_gamma   90.00
#
_symmetry.space_group_name_H-M   'P 1'
#
loop_
_entity.id
_entity.type
_entity.pdbx_description
1 polymer ?
#
loop_
_entity_poly.entity_id
_entity_poly.type
_entity_poly.pdbx_seq_one_letter_code
_entity_poly.pdbx_strand_id
1 'polypeptide(L)' 'MSCYNPCLPCQPCGPTPLANSCNEPCVQQCQDSRVVIEAPAVVVTLPGPILSSFPQNTAVGSS' A
#
# COMPACT_ATOMS: atom_id res chain seq x y z
N MET A 1 9.32 -13.56 -3.60
CA MET A 1 10.55 -13.96 -4.31
C MET A 1 11.66 -13.09 -3.77
N SER A 2 12.55 -13.66 -2.96
CA SER A 2 13.55 -12.89 -2.21
C SER A 2 14.83 -12.79 -3.02
N CYS A 3 15.39 -11.58 -3.16
CA CYS A 3 16.73 -11.36 -3.70
C CYS A 3 17.80 -11.76 -2.67
N TYR A 4 17.84 -13.03 -2.31
CA TYR A 4 18.89 -13.58 -1.45
C TYR A 4 19.73 -14.54 -2.29
N ASN A 5 20.62 -13.99 -3.10
CA ASN A 5 21.82 -14.71 -3.50
C ASN A 5 23.02 -13.96 -2.92
N PRO A 6 23.86 -14.60 -2.11
CA PRO A 6 25.09 -13.97 -1.64
C PRO A 6 25.98 -13.67 -2.84
N CYS A 7 26.56 -12.46 -2.87
CA CYS A 7 27.66 -12.15 -3.77
C CYS A 7 28.75 -13.20 -3.54
N LEU A 8 28.98 -14.08 -4.54
CA LEU A 8 30.01 -15.09 -4.44
C LEU A 8 31.38 -14.37 -4.39
N PRO A 9 32.31 -14.80 -3.52
CA PRO A 9 33.67 -14.28 -3.55
C PRO A 9 34.27 -14.54 -4.93
N CYS A 10 35.08 -13.60 -5.44
CA CYS A 10 35.79 -13.79 -6.70
C CYS A 10 36.53 -15.12 -6.69
N GLN A 11 36.38 -15.91 -7.76
CA GLN A 11 37.13 -17.15 -7.97
C GLN A 11 38.64 -16.91 -7.76
N PRO A 12 39.40 -17.91 -7.29
CA PRO A 12 40.70 -17.67 -6.66
C PRO A 12 41.72 -17.06 -7.63
N CYS A 13 42.19 -15.85 -7.31
CA CYS A 13 43.44 -15.29 -7.82
C CYS A 13 44.63 -15.97 -7.13
N GLY A 14 45.00 -17.18 -7.58
CA GLY A 14 46.32 -17.81 -7.39
C GLY A 14 46.86 -17.98 -5.96
N PRO A 15 48.07 -18.54 -5.80
CA PRO A 15 48.72 -18.75 -4.52
C PRO A 15 49.65 -17.57 -4.18
N THR A 16 49.10 -16.42 -3.78
CA THR A 16 49.89 -15.33 -3.16
C THR A 16 49.05 -14.59 -2.11
N PRO A 17 49.63 -14.16 -0.97
CA PRO A 17 48.89 -13.45 0.07
C PRO A 17 48.83 -11.97 -0.31
N LEU A 18 48.10 -11.65 -1.37
CA LEU A 18 47.68 -10.28 -1.63
C LEU A 18 46.27 -10.15 -1.10
N ALA A 19 45.98 -9.11 -0.33
CA ALA A 19 44.65 -8.82 0.17
C ALA A 19 43.70 -8.67 -1.03
N ASN A 20 43.07 -9.79 -1.43
CA ASN A 20 42.11 -9.87 -2.52
C ASN A 20 40.79 -9.25 -2.05
N SER A 21 40.81 -7.94 -1.81
CA SER A 21 39.58 -7.16 -1.72
C SER A 21 39.05 -7.03 -3.14
N CYS A 22 38.03 -7.82 -3.49
CA CYS A 22 37.25 -7.56 -4.68
C CYS A 22 36.56 -6.21 -4.48
N ASN A 23 37.14 -5.14 -5.04
CA ASN A 23 36.60 -3.79 -4.93
C ASN A 23 35.55 -3.51 -6.01
N GLU A 24 35.22 -4.50 -6.85
CA GLU A 24 34.14 -4.38 -7.82
C GLU A 24 32.78 -4.30 -7.10
N PRO A 25 31.93 -3.33 -7.48
CA PRO A 25 30.63 -3.16 -6.85
C PRO A 25 29.74 -4.36 -7.19
N CYS A 26 29.41 -5.18 -6.18
CA CYS A 26 28.40 -6.22 -6.33
C CYS A 26 27.00 -5.58 -6.27
N VAL A 27 26.49 -5.14 -7.42
CA VAL A 27 25.13 -4.61 -7.56
C VAL A 27 24.27 -5.67 -8.24
N GLN A 28 23.12 -5.99 -7.65
CA GLN A 28 22.14 -6.87 -8.27
C GLN A 28 20.86 -6.09 -8.55
N GLN A 29 20.40 -6.17 -9.81
CA GLN A 29 19.09 -5.67 -10.16
C GLN A 29 18.03 -6.67 -9.68
N CYS A 30 17.18 -6.22 -8.77
CA CYS A 30 16.05 -6.98 -8.27
C CYS A 30 14.78 -6.62 -9.03
N GLN A 31 13.78 -7.51 -8.95
CA GLN A 31 12.44 -7.18 -9.38
C GLN A 31 11.83 -6.10 -8.47
N ASP A 32 10.91 -5.32 -9.02
CA ASP A 32 10.15 -4.32 -8.27
C ASP A 32 9.42 -4.97 -7.09
N SER A 33 9.57 -4.39 -5.91
CA SER A 33 8.80 -4.77 -4.73
C SER A 33 7.41 -4.14 -4.79
N ARG A 34 6.35 -4.92 -4.51
CA ARG A 34 4.98 -4.39 -4.38
C ARG A 34 4.57 -4.37 -2.91
N VAL A 35 4.18 -3.19 -2.42
CA VAL A 35 3.56 -3.01 -1.10
C VAL A 35 2.08 -2.68 -1.29
N VAL A 36 1.22 -3.30 -0.49
CA VAL A 36 -0.23 -3.00 -0.46
C VAL A 36 -0.54 -2.35 0.89
N ILE A 37 -1.23 -1.22 0.86
CA ILE A 37 -1.70 -0.51 2.06
C ILE A 37 -3.19 -0.78 2.20
N GLU A 38 -3.57 -1.50 3.25
CA GLU A 38 -4.96 -1.73 3.61
C GLU A 38 -5.45 -0.61 4.53
N ALA A 39 -6.39 0.21 4.06
CA ALA A 39 -7.02 1.22 4.87
C ALA A 39 -8.03 0.58 5.84
N PRO A 40 -8.24 1.14 7.05
CA PRO A 40 -9.27 0.66 7.96
C PRO A 40 -10.67 0.86 7.35
N ALA A 41 -11.60 -0.03 7.69
CA ALA A 41 -12.99 0.08 7.25
C ALA A 41 -13.65 1.33 7.85
N VAL A 42 -14.43 2.05 7.02
CA VAL A 42 -15.22 3.22 7.43
C VAL A 42 -16.71 2.88 7.36
N VAL A 43 -17.44 3.14 8.45
CA VAL A 43 -18.90 3.01 8.49
C VAL A 43 -19.52 4.37 8.22
N VAL A 44 -20.45 4.43 7.26
CA VAL A 44 -21.22 5.64 6.94
C VAL A 44 -22.67 5.43 7.37
N THR A 45 -23.17 6.29 8.24
CA THR A 45 -24.58 6.34 8.61
C THR A 45 -25.27 7.41 7.78
N LEU A 46 -26.24 7.01 6.94
CA LEU A 46 -27.07 7.95 6.20
C LEU A 46 -28.25 8.39 7.08
N PRO A 47 -28.58 9.70 7.12
CA PRO A 47 -29.77 10.16 7.82
C PRO A 47 -31.01 9.51 7.20
N GLY A 48 -31.96 9.12 8.06
CA GLY A 48 -33.21 8.50 7.61
C GLY A 48 -34.01 9.42 6.67
N PRO A 49 -34.94 8.85 5.87
CA PRO A 49 -35.76 9.63 4.97
C PRO A 49 -36.62 10.64 5.74
N ILE A 50 -36.61 11.90 5.31
CA ILE A 50 -37.50 12.94 5.87
C ILE A 50 -38.89 12.73 5.28
N LEU A 51 -39.85 12.34 6.11
CA LEU A 51 -41.26 12.25 5.73
C LEU A 51 -41.93 13.60 6.05
N SER A 52 -42.20 14.41 5.02
CA SER A 52 -42.98 15.64 5.15
C SER A 52 -44.45 15.36 4.87
N SER A 53 -45.32 15.52 5.89
CA SER A 53 -46.77 15.58 5.69
C SER A 53 -47.19 17.02 5.51
N PHE A 54 -47.90 17.34 4.41
CA PHE A 54 -48.50 18.65 4.18
C PHE A 54 -49.99 18.59 4.56
N PRO A 55 -50.38 18.94 5.81
CA PRO A 55 -51.79 18.93 6.17
C PRO A 55 -52.54 20.00 5.38
N GLN A 56 -53.62 19.62 4.70
CA GLN A 56 -54.55 20.56 4.08
C GLN A 56 -55.35 21.24 5.20
N ASN A 57 -54.96 22.46 5.58
CA ASN A 57 -55.74 23.26 6.53
C ASN A 57 -56.98 23.81 5.80
N THR A 58 -58.15 23.17 5.97
CA THR A 58 -59.41 23.70 5.46
C THR A 58 -59.99 24.69 6.46
N ALA A 59 -59.97 25.99 6.13
CA ALA A 59 -60.69 27.01 6.89
C ALA A 59 -62.19 26.93 6.55
N VAL A 60 -63.02 26.54 7.51
CA VAL A 60 -64.48 26.59 7.40
C VAL A 60 -64.94 27.94 7.96
N GLY A 61 -65.29 28.87 7.08
CA GLY A 61 -65.90 30.14 7.47
C GLY A 61 -67.39 29.94 7.78
N SER A 62 -67.84 30.32 8.97
CA SER A 62 -69.27 30.48 9.25
C SER A 62 -69.68 31.93 8.96
N SER A 63 -70.83 32.07 8.30
CA SER A 63 -71.48 33.34 7.91
C SER A 63 -71.83 34.24 9.08
#